data_AF-A0A1V5HGR6-F1
#
_entry.id   AF-A0A1V5HGR6-F1
#
_cell.length_a   1.000
_cell.length_b   1.000
_cell.length_c   1.000
_cell.angle_alpha   90.00
_cell.angle_beta   90.00
_cell.angle_gamma   90.00
#
_symmetry.space_group_name_H-M   'P 1'
#
loop_
_entity.id
_entity.type
_entity.pdbx_description
1 polymer ?
#
loop_
_entity_poly.entity_id
_entity_poly.type
_entity_poly.pdbx_seq_one_letter_code
_entity_poly.pdbx_strand_id
1 'polypeptide(L)'
;MPRTMETTRFGSLAVNDDEIINFPHGIPGFEEHTEWVMAGEDDNPVKWLQSLSDGDVALPVTHPSVFLGHYAPRFADEDLEEVRQGSDEGLMLLVILSVPEGRPWETTANLRAPIVLQHIRRVGKQIVCLNEEYSIRHGIFAREDRTAEEPEGEFPEQDASPLDEEEGDGMSKGASRRKDAC
;
A
#
# COMPACT_ATOMS: atom_id res chain seq x y z
N MET A 1 11.56 -11.65 -28.55
CA MET A 1 12.81 -11.49 -27.78
C MET A 1 12.42 -10.79 -26.50
N PRO A 2 12.92 -11.19 -25.32
CA PRO A 2 12.51 -10.56 -24.07
C PRO A 2 12.86 -9.08 -24.07
N ARG A 3 11.92 -8.25 -23.61
CA ARG A 3 12.14 -6.84 -23.28
C ARG A 3 12.83 -6.78 -21.92
N THR A 4 13.83 -5.93 -21.75
CA THR A 4 14.48 -5.71 -20.45
C THR A 4 14.15 -4.32 -19.95
N MET A 5 13.80 -4.21 -18.67
CA MET A 5 13.54 -2.93 -18.02
C MET A 5 14.09 -2.89 -16.61
N GLU A 6 14.50 -1.70 -16.17
CA GLU A 6 14.88 -1.46 -14.78
C GLU A 6 13.62 -1.16 -13.97
N THR A 7 13.52 -1.79 -12.80
CA THR A 7 12.40 -1.62 -11.88
C THR A 7 12.92 -1.33 -10.48
N THR A 8 12.18 -0.53 -9.72
CA THR A 8 12.57 -0.19 -8.35
C THR A 8 12.56 -1.40 -7.41
N ARG A 9 11.67 -2.37 -7.65
CA ARG A 9 11.44 -3.52 -6.74
C ARG A 9 12.22 -4.78 -7.12
N PHE A 10 12.47 -5.00 -8.40
CA PHE A 10 13.03 -6.26 -8.90
C PHE A 10 14.37 -6.06 -9.64
N GLY A 11 14.87 -4.83 -9.72
CA GLY A 11 16.04 -4.49 -10.53
C GLY A 11 15.74 -4.70 -12.01
N SER A 12 16.69 -5.29 -12.73
CA SER A 12 16.57 -5.56 -14.16
C SER A 12 15.66 -6.77 -14.40
N LEU A 13 14.48 -6.53 -14.98
CA LEU A 13 13.47 -7.54 -15.28
C LEU A 13 13.44 -7.83 -16.78
N ALA A 14 13.60 -9.10 -17.15
CA ALA A 14 13.42 -9.58 -18.51
C ALA A 14 12.00 -10.15 -18.67
N VAL A 15 11.23 -9.60 -19.61
CA VAL A 15 9.81 -9.92 -19.82
C VAL A 15 9.62 -10.40 -21.26
N ASN A 16 9.10 -11.61 -21.43
CA ASN A 16 8.72 -12.12 -22.75
C ASN A 16 7.36 -11.58 -23.18
N ASP A 17 7.13 -11.55 -24.50
CA ASP A 17 5.88 -11.00 -25.04
C ASP A 17 4.64 -11.83 -24.61
N ASP A 18 4.85 -13.12 -24.33
CA ASP A 18 3.86 -14.05 -23.80
C ASP A 18 3.79 -14.04 -22.26
N GLU A 19 4.33 -13.02 -21.58
CA GLU A 19 4.10 -12.77 -20.16
C GLU A 19 3.30 -11.49 -19.93
N ILE A 20 3.13 -10.67 -20.98
CA ILE A 20 2.47 -9.37 -20.92
C ILE A 20 0.97 -9.55 -20.75
N ILE A 21 0.44 -8.92 -19.72
CA ILE A 21 -0.98 -8.75 -19.45
C ILE A 21 -1.40 -7.37 -19.93
N ASN A 22 -2.39 -7.35 -20.82
CA ASN A 22 -2.95 -6.14 -21.39
C ASN A 22 -4.16 -5.68 -20.58
N PHE A 23 -4.18 -4.40 -20.20
CA PHE A 23 -5.32 -3.70 -19.63
C PHE A 23 -5.70 -2.59 -20.63
N PRO A 24 -6.62 -2.84 -21.58
CA PRO A 24 -6.93 -1.90 -22.66
C PRO A 24 -7.38 -0.51 -22.18
N HIS A 25 -7.98 -0.46 -20.99
CA HIS A 25 -8.44 0.75 -20.33
C HIS A 25 -7.52 1.20 -19.17
N GLY A 26 -6.37 0.56 -19.03
CA GLY A 26 -5.51 0.67 -17.86
C GLY A 26 -6.19 0.19 -16.58
N ILE A 27 -5.68 0.66 -15.45
CA ILE A 27 -6.25 0.44 -14.12
C ILE A 27 -6.62 1.83 -13.58
N PRO A 28 -7.79 2.05 -12.94
CA PRO A 28 -8.13 3.33 -12.32
C PRO A 28 -6.99 3.95 -11.50
N GLY A 29 -6.61 5.19 -11.82
CA GLY A 29 -5.44 5.90 -11.29
C GLY A 29 -4.12 5.64 -12.03
N PHE A 30 -4.13 4.72 -12.98
CA PHE A 30 -3.02 4.30 -13.85
C PHE A 30 -3.55 4.03 -15.28
N GLU A 31 -4.45 4.88 -15.79
CA GLU A 31 -5.16 4.68 -17.06
C GLU A 31 -4.22 4.61 -18.27
N GLU A 32 -3.05 5.27 -18.19
CA GLU A 32 -2.03 5.24 -19.25
C GLU A 32 -1.17 3.97 -19.23
N HIS A 33 -1.22 3.19 -18.15
CA HIS A 33 -0.46 1.95 -17.99
C HIS A 33 -1.30 0.78 -18.50
N THR A 34 -1.05 0.37 -19.75
CA THR A 34 -1.86 -0.67 -20.43
C THR A 34 -1.15 -2.02 -20.52
N GLU A 35 0.16 -2.08 -20.28
CA GLU A 35 0.94 -3.31 -20.29
C GLU A 35 1.53 -3.58 -18.90
N TRP A 36 1.29 -4.78 -18.39
CA TRP A 36 1.72 -5.21 -17.06
C TRP A 36 2.31 -6.62 -17.12
N VAL A 37 3.11 -6.99 -16.13
CA VAL A 37 3.58 -8.36 -15.91
C VAL A 37 3.37 -8.76 -14.46
N MET A 38 3.09 -10.04 -14.22
CA MET A 38 3.06 -10.58 -12.86
C MET A 38 4.49 -10.88 -12.40
N ALA A 39 4.90 -10.31 -11.27
CA ALA A 39 6.22 -10.48 -10.67
C ALA A 39 6.12 -10.91 -9.19
N GLY A 40 7.22 -11.42 -8.65
CA GLY A 40 7.33 -11.92 -7.28
C GLY A 40 7.65 -13.42 -7.22
N GLU A 41 8.07 -13.89 -6.04
CA GLU A 41 8.45 -15.28 -5.79
C GLU A 41 7.23 -16.20 -5.81
N ASP A 42 7.33 -17.38 -6.44
CA ASP A 42 6.22 -18.31 -6.69
C ASP A 42 5.43 -18.72 -5.44
N ASP A 43 6.12 -18.95 -4.33
CA ASP A 43 5.58 -19.36 -3.03
C ASP A 43 4.98 -18.20 -2.20
N ASN A 44 5.19 -16.95 -2.62
CA ASN A 44 4.61 -15.80 -1.94
C ASN A 44 3.13 -15.59 -2.36
N PRO A 45 2.18 -15.51 -1.40
CA PRO A 45 0.77 -15.24 -1.70
C PRO A 45 0.54 -13.82 -2.25
N VAL A 46 1.45 -12.89 -2.01
CA VAL A 46 1.41 -11.54 -2.56
C VAL A 46 2.31 -11.48 -3.79
N LYS A 47 1.71 -11.11 -4.92
CA LYS A 47 2.40 -10.85 -6.18
C LYS A 47 2.37 -9.36 -6.48
N TRP A 48 3.05 -8.97 -7.55
CA TRP A 48 3.04 -7.60 -8.05
C TRP A 48 2.59 -7.60 -9.50
N LEU A 49 1.67 -6.69 -9.84
CA LEU A 49 1.51 -6.24 -11.21
C LEU A 49 2.52 -5.12 -11.43
N GLN A 50 3.63 -5.43 -12.10
CA GLN A 50 4.66 -4.47 -12.49
C GLN A 50 4.27 -3.83 -13.82
N SER A 51 4.22 -2.51 -13.88
CA SER A 51 3.97 -1.80 -15.15
C SER A 51 5.17 -1.94 -16.08
N LEU A 52 4.90 -2.13 -17.37
CA LEU A 52 5.92 -2.12 -18.41
C LEU A 52 6.15 -0.72 -19.01
N SER A 53 5.32 0.25 -18.66
CA SER A 53 5.44 1.65 -19.06
C SER A 53 6.31 2.47 -18.09
N ASP A 54 6.36 2.04 -16.82
CA ASP A 54 7.13 2.71 -15.76
C ASP A 54 7.64 1.68 -14.74
N GLY A 55 8.96 1.59 -14.59
CA GLY A 55 9.64 0.66 -13.68
C GLY A 55 9.41 0.94 -12.18
N ASP A 56 8.95 2.13 -11.83
CA ASP A 56 8.68 2.53 -10.44
C ASP A 56 7.25 2.15 -10.01
N VAL A 57 6.37 1.92 -10.98
CA VAL A 57 4.96 1.59 -10.77
C VAL A 57 4.76 0.08 -10.70
N ALA A 58 4.38 -0.39 -9.50
CA ALA A 58 3.94 -1.76 -9.29
C ALA A 58 2.82 -1.82 -8.24
N LEU A 59 1.81 -2.63 -8.51
CA LEU A 59 0.65 -2.80 -7.63
C LEU A 59 0.73 -4.16 -6.91
N PRO A 60 0.74 -4.20 -5.57
CA PRO A 60 0.69 -5.46 -4.85
C PRO A 60 -0.71 -6.06 -5.00
N VAL A 61 -0.77 -7.32 -5.39
CA VAL A 61 -2.00 -8.07 -5.62
C VAL A 61 -1.95 -9.43 -4.95
N THR A 62 -3.10 -9.97 -4.61
CA THR A 62 -3.21 -11.34 -4.09
C THR A 62 -4.50 -12.00 -4.53
N HIS A 63 -4.55 -13.33 -4.48
CA HIS A 63 -5.80 -14.04 -4.64
C HIS A 63 -6.62 -13.91 -3.34
N PRO A 64 -7.91 -13.52 -3.40
CA PRO A 64 -8.70 -13.22 -2.20
C PRO A 64 -8.90 -14.43 -1.28
N SER A 65 -8.80 -15.66 -1.79
CA SER A 65 -8.90 -16.88 -0.96
C SER A 65 -7.82 -17.01 0.11
N VAL A 66 -6.73 -16.25 0.02
CA VAL A 66 -5.65 -16.24 1.01
C VAL A 66 -6.14 -15.76 2.37
N PHE A 67 -7.10 -14.82 2.40
CA PHE A 67 -7.64 -14.24 3.65
C PHE A 67 -9.17 -14.30 3.73
N LEU A 68 -9.87 -14.53 2.62
CA LEU A 68 -11.34 -14.58 2.56
C LEU A 68 -11.82 -15.75 1.70
N GLY A 69 -12.00 -16.91 2.32
CA GLY A 69 -12.31 -18.17 1.62
C GLY A 69 -13.65 -18.22 0.87
N HIS A 70 -14.61 -17.34 1.20
CA HIS A 70 -15.94 -17.29 0.57
C HIS A 70 -16.18 -16.02 -0.26
N TYR A 71 -15.12 -15.40 -0.78
CA TYR A 71 -15.25 -14.24 -1.66
C TYR A 71 -15.85 -14.63 -3.01
N ALA A 72 -17.01 -14.06 -3.35
CA ALA A 72 -17.78 -14.41 -4.55
C ALA A 72 -18.43 -13.14 -5.16
N PRO A 73 -17.62 -12.26 -5.79
CA PRO A 73 -18.14 -11.05 -6.41
C PRO A 73 -19.05 -11.37 -7.60
N ARG A 74 -20.10 -10.57 -7.73
CA ARG A 74 -20.99 -10.53 -8.87
C ARG A 74 -20.63 -9.32 -9.72
N PHE A 75 -20.63 -9.50 -11.03
CA PHE A 75 -20.30 -8.46 -12.00
C PHE A 75 -21.47 -8.25 -12.96
N ALA A 76 -21.55 -7.06 -13.56
CA ALA A 76 -22.39 -6.88 -14.72
C ALA A 76 -21.79 -7.69 -15.89
N ASP A 77 -22.66 -8.31 -16.70
CA ASP A 77 -22.22 -9.20 -17.79
C ASP A 77 -21.39 -8.43 -18.84
N GLU A 78 -21.79 -7.19 -19.13
CA GLU A 78 -21.08 -6.27 -20.04
C GLU A 78 -19.65 -5.97 -19.59
N ASP A 79 -19.41 -5.88 -18.27
CA ASP A 79 -18.07 -5.62 -17.75
C ASP A 79 -17.18 -6.85 -17.89
N LEU A 80 -17.74 -8.05 -17.69
CA LEU A 80 -16.97 -9.29 -17.76
C LEU A 80 -16.67 -9.72 -19.20
N GLU A 81 -17.54 -9.38 -20.16
CA GLU A 81 -17.42 -9.84 -21.54
C GLU A 81 -16.09 -9.43 -22.19
N GLU A 82 -15.59 -8.23 -21.87
CA GLU A 82 -14.32 -7.73 -22.39
C GLU A 82 -13.12 -8.61 -21.99
N VAL A 83 -13.18 -9.21 -20.79
CA VAL A 83 -12.15 -10.11 -20.26
C VAL A 83 -12.42 -11.56 -20.65
N ARG A 84 -13.67 -12.01 -20.58
CA ARG A 84 -14.12 -13.36 -20.99
C ARG A 84 -13.80 -13.65 -22.45
N GLN A 85 -14.14 -12.71 -23.32
CA GLN A 85 -14.19 -12.87 -24.78
C GLN A 85 -14.77 -14.25 -25.16
N GLY A 86 -15.99 -14.52 -24.68
CA GLY A 86 -16.72 -15.76 -24.96
C GLY A 86 -16.35 -17.03 -24.17
N SER A 87 -15.47 -16.98 -23.15
CA SER A 87 -15.23 -18.14 -22.26
C SER A 87 -14.87 -17.72 -20.82
N ASP A 88 -15.40 -18.47 -19.85
CA ASP A 88 -15.00 -18.38 -18.43
C ASP A 88 -13.71 -19.16 -18.14
N GLU A 89 -13.29 -20.04 -19.06
CA GLU A 89 -12.06 -20.81 -18.90
C GLU A 89 -10.87 -19.88 -18.79
N GLY A 90 -10.13 -19.99 -17.68
CA GLY A 90 -8.95 -19.20 -17.42
C GLY A 90 -9.17 -17.81 -16.83
N LEU A 91 -10.40 -17.49 -16.41
CA LEU A 91 -10.60 -16.35 -15.53
C LEU A 91 -9.95 -16.58 -14.16
N MET A 92 -9.23 -15.58 -13.69
CA MET A 92 -8.61 -15.49 -12.39
C MET A 92 -9.03 -14.19 -11.72
N LEU A 93 -9.14 -14.23 -10.40
CA LEU A 93 -9.53 -13.10 -9.57
C LEU A 93 -8.37 -12.67 -8.69
N LEU A 94 -8.05 -11.38 -8.72
CA LEU A 94 -7.04 -10.77 -7.87
C LEU A 94 -7.63 -9.53 -7.20
N VAL A 95 -7.11 -9.18 -6.03
CA VAL A 95 -7.46 -7.94 -5.34
C VAL A 95 -6.21 -7.12 -5.13
N ILE A 96 -6.33 -5.81 -5.32
CA ILE A 96 -5.22 -4.86 -5.09
C ILE A 96 -5.13 -4.60 -3.59
N LEU A 97 -3.90 -4.64 -3.08
CA LEU A 97 -3.56 -4.33 -1.70
C LEU A 97 -3.12 -2.86 -1.56
N SER A 98 -3.43 -2.26 -0.42
CA SER A 98 -2.87 -0.99 0.03
C SER A 98 -2.06 -1.28 1.28
N VAL A 99 -0.73 -1.17 1.16
CA VAL A 99 0.23 -1.43 2.24
C VAL A 99 0.73 -0.09 2.76
N PRO A 100 0.33 0.35 3.97
CA PRO A 100 0.83 1.59 4.53
C PRO A 100 2.33 1.49 4.84
N GLU A 101 3.07 2.58 4.58
CA GLU A 101 4.49 2.66 4.90
C GLU A 101 4.74 2.45 6.41
N GLY A 102 5.72 1.60 6.74
CA GLY A 102 6.09 1.25 8.11
C GLY A 102 5.04 0.45 8.90
N ARG A 103 3.86 0.16 8.32
CA ARG A 103 2.75 -0.50 9.03
C ARG A 103 2.12 -1.61 8.18
N PRO A 104 2.90 -2.66 7.80
CA PRO A 104 2.41 -3.73 6.94
C PRO A 104 1.21 -4.48 7.52
N TRP A 105 1.09 -4.58 8.85
CA TRP A 105 -0.03 -5.20 9.56
C TRP A 105 -1.37 -4.46 9.39
N GLU A 106 -1.35 -3.21 8.89
CA GLU A 106 -2.54 -2.43 8.54
C GLU A 106 -2.93 -2.55 7.06
N THR A 107 -2.35 -3.52 6.33
CA THR A 107 -2.68 -3.73 4.92
C THR A 107 -4.16 -3.98 4.72
N THR A 108 -4.73 -3.33 3.70
CA THR A 108 -6.11 -3.53 3.29
C THR A 108 -6.22 -3.98 1.84
N ALA A 109 -7.18 -4.84 1.52
CA ALA A 109 -7.54 -5.21 0.16
C ALA A 109 -8.79 -4.43 -0.31
N ASN A 110 -8.81 -4.05 -1.60
CA ASN A 110 -10.02 -3.54 -2.25
C ASN A 110 -10.87 -4.70 -2.77
N LEU A 111 -11.89 -5.10 -1.99
CA LEU A 111 -12.82 -6.16 -2.37
C LEU A 111 -13.95 -5.66 -3.28
N ARG A 112 -14.11 -4.35 -3.44
CA ARG A 112 -15.18 -3.77 -4.25
C ARG A 112 -14.84 -3.67 -5.72
N ALA A 113 -13.55 -3.59 -6.04
CA ALA A 113 -13.08 -3.51 -7.41
C ALA A 113 -11.92 -4.48 -7.64
N PRO A 114 -12.18 -5.81 -7.67
CA PRO A 114 -11.15 -6.78 -7.99
C PRO A 114 -10.68 -6.65 -9.44
N ILE A 115 -9.49 -7.18 -9.70
CA ILE A 115 -8.97 -7.43 -11.04
C ILE A 115 -9.48 -8.80 -11.49
N VAL A 116 -10.13 -8.83 -12.65
CA VAL A 116 -10.45 -10.05 -13.37
C VAL A 116 -9.44 -10.18 -14.50
N LEU A 117 -8.74 -11.31 -14.54
CA LEU A 117 -7.70 -11.63 -15.50
C LEU A 117 -8.09 -12.87 -16.29
N GLN A 118 -8.09 -12.79 -17.61
CA GLN A 118 -8.15 -13.97 -18.48
C GLN A 118 -6.72 -14.41 -18.81
N HIS A 119 -6.19 -15.42 -18.12
CA HIS A 119 -4.76 -15.74 -18.18
C HIS A 119 -4.32 -16.35 -19.53
N ILE A 120 -5.23 -16.99 -20.27
CA ILE A 120 -4.90 -17.56 -21.58
C ILE A 120 -4.65 -16.45 -22.61
N ARG A 121 -5.54 -15.45 -22.64
CA ARG A 121 -5.47 -14.31 -23.57
C ARG A 121 -4.70 -13.12 -23.02
N ARG A 122 -4.37 -13.15 -21.73
CA ARG A 122 -3.63 -12.13 -20.99
C ARG A 122 -4.28 -10.76 -21.10
N VAL A 123 -5.58 -10.72 -20.82
CA VAL A 123 -6.35 -9.48 -20.73
C VAL A 123 -6.87 -9.34 -19.32
N GLY A 124 -6.61 -8.19 -18.71
CA GLY A 124 -7.05 -7.84 -17.38
C GLY A 124 -7.99 -6.64 -17.40
N LYS A 125 -8.90 -6.58 -16.43
CA LYS A 125 -9.75 -5.41 -16.16
C LYS A 125 -10.01 -5.32 -14.66
N GLN A 126 -9.96 -4.10 -14.12
CA GLN A 126 -10.49 -3.85 -12.77
C GLN A 126 -11.98 -3.56 -12.88
N ILE A 127 -12.81 -4.38 -12.24
CA ILE A 127 -14.27 -4.32 -12.37
C ILE A 127 -14.90 -4.04 -11.01
N VAL A 128 -15.75 -3.01 -10.93
CA VAL A 128 -16.53 -2.75 -9.72
C VAL A 128 -17.62 -3.82 -9.59
N CYS A 129 -17.58 -4.61 -8.53
CA CYS A 129 -18.59 -5.64 -8.32
C CYS A 129 -19.92 -5.03 -7.82
N LEU A 130 -21.01 -5.72 -8.13
CA LEU A 130 -22.38 -5.38 -7.74
C LEU A 130 -22.66 -5.60 -6.24
N ASN A 131 -21.75 -6.26 -5.52
CA ASN A 131 -21.87 -6.51 -4.08
C ASN A 131 -21.64 -5.22 -3.29
N GLU A 132 -22.73 -4.59 -2.85
CA GLU A 132 -22.68 -3.35 -2.07
C GLU A 132 -21.96 -3.49 -0.72
N GLU A 133 -21.99 -4.69 -0.16
CA GLU A 133 -21.40 -5.07 1.11
C GLU A 133 -19.87 -5.16 1.10
N TYR A 134 -19.24 -5.29 -0.07
CA TYR A 134 -17.78 -5.39 -0.15
C TYR A 134 -17.11 -4.04 0.03
N SER A 135 -16.16 -4.02 0.97
CA SER A 135 -15.39 -2.83 1.34
C SER A 135 -14.26 -2.54 0.36
N ILE A 136 -14.00 -1.26 0.12
CA ILE A 136 -12.81 -0.76 -0.57
C ILE A 136 -11.53 -0.88 0.29
N ARG A 137 -11.68 -1.02 1.61
CA ARG A 137 -10.60 -1.16 2.59
C ARG A 137 -10.93 -2.29 3.56
N HIS A 138 -10.70 -3.53 3.13
CA HIS A 138 -10.86 -4.71 3.96
C HIS A 138 -9.51 -5.09 4.58
N GLY A 139 -9.37 -5.04 5.91
CA GLY A 139 -8.14 -5.48 6.57
C GLY A 139 -7.91 -6.98 6.36
N ILE A 140 -6.70 -7.37 5.96
CA ILE A 140 -6.39 -8.77 5.60
C ILE A 140 -5.71 -9.55 6.74
N PHE A 141 -5.29 -8.86 7.80
CA PHE A 141 -4.70 -9.46 9.00
C PHE A 141 -5.72 -9.54 10.13
N ALA A 142 -5.63 -10.59 10.95
CA ALA A 142 -6.44 -10.72 12.14
C ALA A 142 -6.02 -9.66 13.17
N ARG A 143 -6.93 -9.33 14.10
CA ARG A 143 -6.64 -8.34 15.17
C ARG A 143 -5.42 -8.73 16.03
N GLU A 144 -5.11 -10.01 16.10
CA GLU A 144 -4.03 -10.62 16.89
C GLU A 144 -2.65 -10.44 16.22
N ASP A 145 -2.60 -10.38 14.88
CA ASP A 145 -1.36 -10.18 14.10
C ASP A 145 -0.74 -8.79 14.29
N ARG A 146 -1.48 -7.85 14.89
CA ARG A 146 -1.04 -6.47 15.15
C ARG A 146 -0.14 -6.31 16.39
N THR A 147 0.16 -7.40 17.10
CA THR A 147 0.93 -7.35 18.36
C THR A 147 2.44 -7.59 18.21
N ALA A 148 2.96 -7.73 16.98
CA ALA A 148 4.39 -7.79 16.75
C ALA A 148 4.93 -6.41 16.31
N GLU A 149 5.77 -5.84 17.18
CA GLU A 149 6.66 -4.68 16.97
C GLU A 149 6.07 -3.28 17.26
N GLU A 150 5.92 -2.95 18.55
CA GLU A 150 6.29 -1.60 18.99
C GLU A 150 7.80 -1.61 19.30
N PRO A 151 8.63 -0.74 18.69
CA PRO A 151 9.98 -0.55 19.19
C PRO A 151 9.89 0.21 20.51
N GLU A 152 10.19 -0.47 21.62
CA GLU A 152 10.43 0.14 22.93
C GLU A 152 11.63 1.09 22.85
N GLY A 153 11.35 2.34 22.48
CA GLY A 153 12.29 3.46 22.58
C GLY A 153 12.31 3.98 24.01
N GLU A 154 12.84 3.18 24.95
CA GLU A 154 13.13 3.61 26.30
C GLU A 154 14.39 4.48 26.26
N PHE A 155 14.22 5.81 26.16
CA PHE A 155 15.31 6.74 26.42
C PHE A 155 15.42 6.92 27.94
N PRO A 156 16.56 6.58 28.57
CA PRO A 156 16.73 6.83 30.00
C PRO A 156 16.80 8.34 30.23
N GLU A 157 15.86 8.86 31.02
CA GLU A 157 15.95 10.19 31.63
C GLU A 157 17.25 10.25 32.45
N GLN A 158 18.25 10.95 31.94
CA GLN A 158 19.44 11.28 32.72
C GLN A 158 19.17 12.54 33.53
N ASP A 159 19.29 12.37 34.84
CA ASP A 159 19.32 13.37 35.89
C ASP A 159 19.97 14.70 35.47
N ALA A 160 19.19 15.77 35.59
CA ALA A 160 19.73 17.09 35.89
C ALA A 160 18.77 17.82 36.84
N SER A 161 19.09 17.78 38.14
CA SER A 161 18.66 18.77 39.12
C SER A 161 19.92 19.46 39.67
N PRO A 162 19.86 20.67 40.26
CA PRO A 162 18.99 21.82 39.99
C PRO A 162 19.84 23.09 39.72
N LEU A 163 19.30 24.10 39.05
CA LEU A 163 19.86 25.45 39.10
C LEU A 163 18.88 26.36 39.84
N ASP A 164 19.40 26.93 40.93
CA ASP A 164 18.77 27.90 41.80
C ASP A 164 18.33 29.16 41.03
N GLU A 165 17.06 29.51 41.13
CA GLU A 165 16.59 30.88 40.90
C GLU A 165 15.70 31.31 42.08
N GLU A 166 16.35 31.97 43.04
CA GLU A 166 15.73 32.80 44.07
C GLU A 166 15.19 34.09 43.42
N GLU A 167 13.88 34.26 43.33
CA GLU A 167 13.25 35.59 43.31
C GLU A 167 11.95 35.60 44.12
N GLY A 168 11.91 36.47 45.14
CA GLY A 168 10.77 36.66 46.02
C GLY A 168 10.89 37.94 46.85
N ASP A 169 10.67 39.07 46.18
CA ASP A 169 10.01 40.34 46.59
C ASP A 169 10.04 40.81 48.07
N GLY A 170 10.31 42.11 48.27
CA GLY A 170 10.19 42.72 49.62
C GLY A 170 10.72 44.14 49.83
N MET A 171 10.16 45.13 49.12
CA MET A 171 9.82 46.49 49.58
C MET A 171 10.51 47.08 50.87
N SER A 172 11.25 48.20 50.75
CA SER A 172 11.01 49.48 51.47
C SER A 172 12.25 50.37 51.74
N LYS A 173 12.11 51.64 51.31
CA LYS A 173 12.54 52.90 51.94
C LYS A 173 14.03 53.23 52.09
N GLY A 174 14.39 54.42 51.57
CA GLY A 174 15.03 55.43 52.43
C GLY A 174 16.32 56.07 51.92
N ALA A 175 16.15 57.21 51.25
CA ALA A 175 16.90 58.45 51.46
C ALA A 175 18.44 58.53 51.32
N SER A 176 18.82 59.53 50.51
CA SER A 176 19.82 60.57 50.84
C SER A 176 21.21 60.47 50.20
N ARG A 177 21.31 61.17 49.06
CA ARG A 177 22.32 62.19 48.70
C ARG A 177 23.79 61.94 49.03
N ARG A 178 24.56 61.87 47.94
CA ARG A 178 25.99 62.20 47.79
C ARG A 178 26.34 63.55 48.41
N LYS A 179 27.56 63.63 48.94
CA LYS A 179 28.51 64.76 49.12
C LYS A 179 29.64 64.20 50.01
N ASP A 180 30.94 64.41 49.86
CA ASP A 180 31.84 65.27 49.10
C ASP A 180 33.22 64.54 49.13
N ALA A 181 34.02 64.56 48.06
CA ALA A 181 35.25 65.36 47.91
C ALA A 181 36.49 64.91 48.72
N CYS A 182 37.61 64.92 47.98
CA CYS A 182 39.03 64.82 48.34
C CYS A 182 39.63 63.43 48.56
#